data_AF-A0A940H383-F1
#
_entry.id   AF-A0A940H383-F1
#
_cell.length_a   1.000
_cell.length_b   1.000
_cell.length_c   1.000
_cell.angle_alpha   90.00
_cell.angle_beta   90.00
_cell.angle_gamma   90.00
#
_symmetry.space_group_name_H-M   'P 1'
#
loop_
_entity.id
_entity.type
_entity.pdbx_description
1 polymer ?
#
loop_
_entity_poly.entity_id
_entity_poly.type
_entity_poly.pdbx_seq_one_letter_code
_entity_poly.pdbx_strand_id
1 'polypeptide(L)' 'MSGKVVSSNGTSHRVTVCSLADGGFRIEGAEGIRNGEKILLLLPDAVVEASVRWVVGDQAGAVALG' A
#
# COMPACT_ATOMS: atom_id res chain seq x y z
N MET A 1 8.02 8.38 -4.38
CA MET A 1 8.99 7.60 -3.57
C MET A 1 8.76 6.12 -3.87
N SER A 2 9.78 5.28 -4.01
CA SER A 2 9.59 3.83 -4.23
C SER A 2 9.45 3.09 -2.90
N GLY A 3 8.46 2.21 -2.78
CA GLY A 3 8.24 1.34 -1.63
C GLY A 3 8.04 -0.12 -2.04
N LYS A 4 7.83 -0.98 -1.06
CA LYS A 4 7.41 -2.37 -1.27
C LYS A 4 6.16 -2.65 -0.45
N VAL A 5 5.15 -3.22 -1.07
CA VAL A 5 3.96 -3.71 -0.37
C VAL A 5 4.10 -5.21 -0.17
N VAL A 6 3.76 -5.69 1.02
CA VAL A 6 3.57 -7.12 1.31
C VAL A 6 2.09 -7.35 1.57
N SER A 7 1.48 -8.15 0.71
CA SER A 7 0.09 -8.58 0.77
C SER A 7 -0.14 -9.62 1.86
N SER A 8 -1.39 -9.83 2.25
CA SER A 8 -1.79 -10.76 3.31
C SER A 8 -1.43 -12.23 3.03
N ASN A 9 -1.29 -12.58 1.74
CA ASN A 9 -0.86 -13.90 1.29
C ASN A 9 0.67 -14.06 1.22
N GLY A 10 1.44 -13.07 1.69
CA GLY A 10 2.90 -13.07 1.68
C GLY A 10 3.53 -12.63 0.35
N THR A 11 2.74 -12.32 -0.68
CA THR A 11 3.27 -11.81 -1.95
C THR A 11 3.78 -10.38 -1.76
N SER A 12 4.91 -10.05 -2.38
CA SER A 12 5.47 -8.70 -2.31
C SER A 12 5.54 -8.03 -3.67
N HIS A 13 5.12 -6.76 -3.73
CA HIS A 13 5.08 -5.95 -4.94
C HIS A 13 5.91 -4.69 -4.74
N ARG A 14 6.71 -4.32 -5.74
CA ARG A 14 7.34 -2.99 -5.75
C ARG A 14 6.27 -1.98 -6.17
N VAL A 15 6.15 -0.91 -5.41
CA VAL A 15 5.15 0.15 -5.66
C VAL A 15 5.81 1.51 -5.68
N THR A 16 5.15 2.46 -6.32
CA THR A 16 5.46 3.88 -6.18
C THR A 16 4.46 4.50 -5.22
N VAL A 17 4.94 5.08 -4.12
CA VAL A 17 4.12 5.90 -3.23
C VAL A 17 4.01 7.29 -3.85
N CYS A 18 2.79 7.65 -4.22
CA CYS A 18 2.47 8.87 -4.98
C CYS A 18 2.07 10.03 -4.07
N SER A 19 1.43 9.74 -2.94
CA SER A 19 1.05 10.75 -1.95
C SER A 19 0.96 10.13 -0.56
N LEU A 20 1.38 10.89 0.45
CA LEU A 20 1.16 10.63 1.86
C LEU A 20 0.28 11.74 2.42
N ALA A 21 -0.78 11.37 3.14
CA ALA A 21 -1.63 12.28 3.89
C ALA A 21 -1.78 11.73 5.31
N ASP A 22 -2.26 12.55 6.25
CA ASP A 22 -2.45 12.11 7.64
C ASP A 22 -3.35 10.87 7.69
N GLY A 23 -2.74 9.74 8.07
CA GLY A 23 -3.41 8.45 8.21
C GLY A 23 -3.59 7.66 6.90
N GLY A 24 -3.07 8.08 5.75
CA GLY A 24 -3.24 7.30 4.51
C GLY A 24 -2.26 7.61 3.38
N PHE A 25 -2.29 6.77 2.36
CA PHE A 25 -1.40 6.90 1.21
C PHE A 25 -2.00 6.35 -0.08
N ARG A 26 -1.49 6.86 -1.21
CA ARG A 26 -1.77 6.35 -2.55
C ARG A 26 -0.54 5.67 -3.12
N ILE A 27 -0.73 4.50 -3.72
CA ILE A 27 0.31 3.75 -4.43
C ILE A 27 -0.09 3.48 -5.88
N GLU A 28 0.91 3.42 -6.75
CA GLU A 28 0.89 2.91 -8.13
C GLU A 28 1.70 1.61 -8.22
N GLY A 29 1.35 0.73 -9.16
CA GLY A 29 1.92 -0.62 -9.26
C GLY A 29 1.25 -1.62 -8.30
N ALA A 30 0.00 -1.38 -7.93
CA ALA A 30 -0.79 -2.18 -6.99
C ALA A 30 -1.43 -3.44 -7.63
N GLU A 31 -0.82 -4.01 -8.67
CA GLU A 31 -1.34 -5.20 -9.34
C GLU A 31 -1.48 -6.37 -8.35
N GLY A 32 -2.66 -6.97 -8.29
CA GLY A 32 -2.96 -8.08 -7.38
C GLY A 32 -3.39 -7.68 -5.96
N ILE A 33 -3.27 -6.40 -5.59
CA ILE A 33 -3.79 -5.87 -4.32
C ILE A 33 -5.31 -5.73 -4.39
N ARG A 34 -6.02 -6.12 -3.32
CA ARG A 34 -7.49 -6.10 -3.29
C ARG A 34 -8.04 -5.03 -2.35
N ASN A 35 -9.22 -4.50 -2.68
CA ASN A 35 -9.96 -3.65 -1.75
C ASN A 35 -10.31 -4.44 -0.46
N GLY A 36 -10.12 -3.81 0.70
CA GLY A 36 -10.32 -4.40 2.02
C GLY A 36 -9.13 -5.22 2.52
N GLU A 37 -8.10 -5.45 1.70
CA GLU A 37 -6.92 -6.19 2.10
C GLU A 37 -6.10 -5.44 3.17
N LYS A 38 -5.50 -6.20 4.09
CA LYS A 38 -4.46 -5.68 5.00
C LYS A 38 -3.09 -5.89 4.37
N ILE A 39 -2.29 -4.85 4.36
CA ILE A 39 -0.96 -4.83 3.75
C ILE A 39 0.07 -4.25 4.70
N LEU A 40 1.34 -4.58 4.46
CA LEU A 40 2.49 -3.87 5.04
C LEU A 40 3.15 -3.04 3.93
N LEU A 41 3.22 -1.73 4.12
CA LEU A 41 4.04 -0.85 3.30
C LEU A 41 5.42 -0.70 3.93
N LEU A 42 6.44 -1.18 3.22
CA LEU A 42 7.83 -1.08 3.61
C LEU A 42 8.47 0.10 2.87
N LEU A 43 8.86 1.10 3.65
CA LEU A 43 9.61 2.29 3.24
C LEU A 43 11.06 2.16 3.74
N PRO A 44 12.00 2.98 3.23
CA PRO A 44 13.40 2.92 3.67
C PRO A 44 13.59 3.01 5.19
N ASP A 45 12.82 3.89 5.84
CA ASP A 45 12.97 4.22 7.26
C ASP A 45 11.73 3.88 8.10
N ALA A 46 10.72 3.20 7.53
CA ALA A 46 9.46 2.91 8.20
C ALA A 46 8.75 1.66 7.68
N VAL A 47 7.98 1.03 8.56
CA VAL A 47 7.01 -0.01 8.21
C VAL A 47 5.64 0.48 8.63
N VAL A 48 4.68 0.45 7.70
CA VAL A 48 3.31 0.93 7.94
C VAL A 48 2.35 -0.22 7.70
N GLU A 49 1.63 -0.64 8.73
CA GLU A 49 0.47 -1.50 8.55
C GLU A 49 -0.70 -0.68 8.00
N ALA A 50 -1.41 -1.18 7.00
CA ALA A 50 -2.50 -0.44 6.38
C ALA A 50 -3.63 -1.35 5.91
N SER A 51 -4.82 -0.78 5.76
CA SER A 51 -5.96 -1.40 5.11
C SER A 51 -6.30 -0.67 3.80
N VAL A 52 -6.35 -1.42 2.71
CA VAL A 52 -6.71 -0.91 1.37
C VAL A 52 -8.19 -0.54 1.37
N ARG A 53 -8.51 0.68 0.93
CA ARG A 53 -9.88 1.23 0.90
C ARG A 53 -10.48 1.31 -0.49
N TRP A 54 -9.63 1.39 -1.51
CA TRP A 54 -10.04 1.38 -2.90
C TRP A 54 -8.90 0.89 -3.79
N VAL A 55 -9.28 0.34 -4.94
CA VAL A 55 -8.37 -0.07 -6.01
C VAL A 55 -9.00 0.37 -7.33
N VAL A 56 -8.23 1.04 -8.19
CA VAL A 56 -8.66 1.49 -9.51
C VAL A 56 -7.48 1.29 -10.47
N GLY A 57 -7.62 0.36 -11.41
CA GLY A 57 -6.53 0.00 -12.31
C GLY A 57 -5.32 -0.54 -11.54
N ASP A 58 -4.15 0.05 -11.78
CA ASP A 58 -2.88 -0.26 -11.11
C ASP A 58 -2.66 0.60 -9.85
N GLN A 59 -3.67 1.36 -9.41
CA GLN A 59 -3.59 2.23 -8.25
C GLN A 59 -4.40 1.69 -7.08
N ALA A 60 -3.91 1.94 -5.87
CA ALA A 60 -4.63 1.68 -4.65
C ALA A 60 -4.45 2.80 -3.62
N GLY A 61 -5.47 3.01 -2.81
CA GLY A 61 -5.39 3.86 -1.62
C GLY A 61 -5.56 3.03 -0.36
N ALA A 62 -4.71 3.28 0.62
CA ALA A 62 -4.74 2.60 1.90
C ALA A 62 -4.70 3.59 3.06
N VAL A 63 -5.27 3.17 4.19
CA VAL A 63 -5.30 3.92 5.45
C VAL A 63 -4.43 3.17 6.45
N ALA A 64 -3.49 3.88 7.07
CA ALA A 64 -2.62 3.34 8.09
C ALA A 64 -3.44 2.85 9.30
N LEU A 65 -3.09 1.68 9.81
CA LEU A 65 -3.62 1.13 11.05
C LEU A 65 -2.59 1.52 12.12
N GLY A 66 -2.97 2.46 13.00
CA GLY A 66 -2.08 3.06 13.99
C GLY A 66 -1.55 2.08 15.03
#